data_AF-A0A3M1IFL6-F1
#
_entry.id   AF-A0A3M1IFL6-F1
#
_cell.length_a   1.000
_cell.length_b   1.000
_cell.length_c   1.000
_cell.angle_alpha   90.00
_cell.angle_beta   90.00
_cell.angle_gamma   90.00
#
_symmetry.space_group_name_H-M   'P 1'
#
loop_
_entity.id
_entity.type
_entity.pdbx_description
1 polymer ?
#
loop_
_entity_poly.entity_id
_entity_poly.type
_entity_poly.pdbx_seq_one_letter_code
_entity_poly.pdbx_strand_id
1 'polypeptide(L)'
;MSKATDVRVRAVRLHFLPVETRVPLKFGPETLTHVTCARVAVRIEDRQGRTAIGWGETPLSVQWVWPSELAYEDRRRRLVAFCEELAQAWSGFDMAGHPLEVGHEFQVQVLPEQLRRA
;
A
#
# COMPACT_ATOMS: atom_id res chain seq x y z
N MET A 1 5.33 11.87 -24.51
CA MET A 1 6.72 11.56 -24.94
C MET A 1 7.48 11.02 -23.75
N SER A 2 8.26 9.96 -23.95
CA SER A 2 9.06 9.38 -22.88
C SER A 2 10.27 10.25 -22.49
N LYS A 3 10.60 10.30 -21.21
CA LYS A 3 11.75 11.04 -20.66
C LYS A 3 12.81 10.10 -20.10
N ALA A 4 14.06 10.57 -20.02
CA ALA A 4 15.15 9.81 -19.38
C ALA A 4 14.91 9.57 -17.88
N THR A 5 14.08 10.41 -17.25
CA THR A 5 13.65 10.32 -15.85
C THR A 5 12.42 9.44 -15.65
N ASP A 6 11.89 8.83 -16.71
CA ASP A 6 10.83 7.84 -16.56
C ASP A 6 11.38 6.63 -15.82
N VAL A 7 10.59 6.12 -14.87
CA VAL A 7 10.98 5.03 -13.99
C VAL A 7 9.98 3.91 -14.06
N ARG A 8 10.41 2.72 -13.65
CA ARG A 8 9.55 1.56 -13.46
C ARG A 8 9.82 0.89 -12.13
N VAL A 9 8.81 0.23 -11.58
CA VAL A 9 8.94 -0.54 -10.34
C VAL A 9 9.68 -1.85 -10.62
N ARG A 10 10.65 -2.18 -9.77
CA ARG A 10 11.46 -3.40 -9.86
C ARG A 10 11.32 -4.34 -8.67
N ALA A 11 10.94 -3.80 -7.52
CA ALA A 11 10.66 -4.61 -6.34
C ALA A 11 9.87 -3.78 -5.34
N VAL A 12 8.97 -4.43 -4.61
CA VAL A 12 8.28 -3.87 -3.46
C VAL A 12 8.56 -4.75 -2.25
N ARG A 13 8.91 -4.12 -1.12
CA ARG A 13 8.98 -4.79 0.19
C ARG A 13 7.96 -4.15 1.11
N LEU A 14 7.16 -4.97 1.75
CA LEU A 14 6.14 -4.56 2.72
C LEU A 14 6.55 -5.01 4.12
N HIS A 15 6.40 -4.12 5.08
CA HIS A 15 6.66 -4.34 6.49
C HIS A 15 5.43 -3.93 7.29
N PHE A 16 5.06 -4.74 8.27
CA PHE A 16 4.01 -4.40 9.24
C PHE A 16 4.66 -4.06 10.57
N LEU A 17 4.42 -2.85 11.06
CA LEU A 17 5.01 -2.32 12.28
C LEU A 17 3.91 -2.10 13.33
N PRO A 18 3.96 -2.78 14.48
CA PRO A 18 3.02 -2.49 15.56
C PRO A 18 3.36 -1.15 16.21
N VAL A 19 2.37 -0.29 16.40
CA VAL A 19 2.50 1.02 17.06
C VAL A 19 1.43 1.13 18.13
N GLU A 20 1.86 1.30 19.38
CA GLU A 20 0.95 1.61 20.49
C GLU A 20 0.66 3.10 20.55
N THR A 21 -0.61 3.45 20.78
CA THR A 21 -0.98 4.85 21.00
C THR A 21 -0.70 5.21 22.45
N ARG A 22 -0.07 6.38 22.67
CA ARG A 22 0.19 6.89 24.02
C ARG A 22 -1.09 7.06 24.85
N VAL A 23 -2.19 7.39 24.17
CA VAL A 23 -3.53 7.52 24.74
C VAL A 23 -4.53 6.81 23.83
N PRO A 24 -5.62 6.25 24.36
CA PRO A 24 -6.66 5.67 23.53
C PRO A 24 -7.28 6.74 22.60
N LEU A 25 -7.45 6.41 21.32
CA LEU A 25 -8.11 7.26 20.32
C LEU A 25 -9.51 6.72 20.02
N LYS A 26 -10.51 7.60 19.97
CA LYS A 26 -11.91 7.20 19.71
C LYS A 26 -12.27 7.39 18.24
N PHE A 27 -12.76 6.32 17.61
CA PHE A 27 -13.26 6.32 16.23
C PHE A 27 -14.68 5.74 16.21
N GLY A 28 -15.69 6.62 16.25
CA GLY A 28 -17.09 6.20 16.34
C GLY A 28 -17.33 5.32 17.58
N PRO A 29 -17.87 4.08 17.41
CA PRO A 29 -18.08 3.18 18.54
C PRO A 29 -16.77 2.54 19.05
N GLU A 30 -15.69 2.53 18.26
CA GLU A 30 -14.47 1.81 18.57
C GLU A 30 -13.42 2.68 19.30
N THR A 31 -12.62 2.05 20.16
CA THR A 31 -11.47 2.67 20.83
C THR A 31 -10.20 1.98 20.34
N LEU A 32 -9.29 2.76 19.77
CA LEU A 32 -8.00 2.31 19.26
C LEU A 32 -6.91 2.57 20.31
N THR A 33 -6.21 1.52 20.74
CA THR A 33 -5.03 1.62 21.62
C THR A 33 -3.73 1.26 20.91
N HIS A 34 -3.82 0.64 19.73
CA HIS A 34 -2.68 0.25 18.90
C HIS A 34 -3.11 0.20 17.44
N VAL A 35 -2.17 0.42 16.53
CA VAL A 35 -2.37 0.35 15.07
C VAL A 35 -1.20 -0.38 14.43
N THR A 36 -1.47 -1.10 13.34
CA THR A 36 -0.42 -1.65 12.48
C THR A 36 -0.10 -0.62 11.40
N CYS A 37 1.14 -0.18 11.28
CA CYS A 37 1.60 0.61 10.13
C CYS A 37 2.07 -0.33 9.01
N ALA A 38 1.57 -0.11 7.81
CA ALA A 38 2.11 -0.71 6.59
C ALA A 38 3.19 0.22 6.04
N ARG A 39 4.45 -0.21 6.11
CA ARG A 39 5.60 0.49 5.55
C ARG A 39 6.10 -0.23 4.31
N VAL A 40 6.26 0.51 3.23
CA VAL A 40 6.66 -0.02 1.93
C VAL A 40 7.98 0.60 1.48
N ALA A 41 8.89 -0.24 0.99
CA ALA A 41 10.06 0.19 0.23
C ALA A 41 9.87 -0.22 -1.24
N VAL A 42 9.89 0.77 -2.15
CA VAL A 42 9.77 0.53 -3.59
C VAL A 42 11.12 0.80 -4.24
N ARG A 43 11.70 -0.22 -4.87
CA ARG A 43 12.87 -0.06 -5.74
C ARG A 43 12.39 0.26 -7.15
N ILE A 44 12.92 1.35 -7.70
CA ILE A 44 12.69 1.76 -9.07
C ILE A 44 13.97 1.73 -9.89
N GLU A 45 13.81 1.68 -11.21
CA GLU A 45 14.88 1.78 -12.19
C GLU A 45 14.47 2.77 -13.29
N ASP A 46 15.39 3.65 -13.68
CA ASP A 46 15.18 4.56 -14.81
C ASP A 46 15.63 3.95 -16.15
N ARG A 47 15.49 4.71 -17.24
CA ARG A 47 15.87 4.22 -18.58
C ARG A 47 17.37 4.03 -18.80
N GLN A 48 18.21 4.56 -17.91
CA GLN A 48 19.66 4.41 -17.96
C GLN A 48 20.14 3.26 -17.06
N GLY A 49 19.22 2.53 -16.43
CA GLY A 49 19.53 1.44 -15.50
C GLY A 49 19.94 1.91 -14.10
N ARG A 50 19.82 3.21 -13.79
CA ARG A 50 20.08 3.72 -12.44
C ARG A 50 18.93 3.32 -11.55
N THR A 51 19.24 2.96 -10.30
CA THR A 51 18.22 2.51 -9.34
C THR A 51 18.14 3.43 -8.13
N ALA A 52 16.94 3.50 -7.55
CA ALA A 52 16.68 4.22 -6.31
C ALA A 52 15.62 3.48 -5.48
N ILE A 53 15.57 3.77 -4.18
CA ILE A 53 14.57 3.21 -3.26
C ILE A 53 13.81 4.37 -2.62
N GLY A 54 12.49 4.36 -2.79
CA GLY A 54 11.56 5.23 -2.08
C GLY A 54 10.89 4.50 -0.92
N TRP A 55 10.58 5.22 0.16
CA TRP A 55 9.85 4.69 1.31
C TRP A 55 8.54 5.44 1.48
N GLY A 56 7.48 4.70 1.83
CA GLY A 56 6.18 5.24 2.21
C GLY A 56 5.58 4.44 3.35
N GLU A 57 4.74 5.07 4.17
CA GLU A 57 4.08 4.42 5.29
C GLU A 57 2.66 4.95 5.45
N THR A 58 1.74 4.06 5.84
CA THR A 58 0.40 4.45 6.27
C THR A 58 -0.09 3.59 7.44
N PRO A 59 -0.73 4.17 8.47
CA PRO A 59 -1.42 3.39 9.49
C PRO A 59 -2.62 2.66 8.89
N LEU A 60 -2.76 1.37 9.17
CA LEU A 60 -3.92 0.56 8.80
C LEU A 60 -5.07 0.86 9.76
N SER A 61 -5.77 1.96 9.51
CA SER A 61 -6.91 2.42 10.32
C SER A 61 -8.18 1.61 10.04
N VAL A 62 -8.16 0.32 10.39
CA VAL A 62 -9.22 -0.68 10.11
C VAL A 62 -10.63 -0.17 10.46
N GLN A 63 -10.76 0.58 11.56
CA GLN A 63 -12.02 1.16 12.02
C GLN A 63 -12.69 2.05 10.97
N TRP A 64 -11.93 2.71 10.11
CA TRP A 64 -12.43 3.66 9.14
C TRP A 64 -12.28 3.19 7.70
N VAL A 65 -11.13 2.62 7.33
CA VAL A 65 -10.86 2.28 5.92
C VAL A 65 -11.56 1.01 5.46
N TRP A 66 -12.04 0.18 6.39
CA TRP A 66 -12.73 -1.08 6.10
C TRP A 66 -13.95 -1.27 7.03
N PRO A 67 -15.00 -0.43 6.89
CA PRO A 67 -16.17 -0.50 7.76
C PRO A 67 -16.98 -1.77 7.46
N SER A 68 -17.30 -2.53 8.50
CA SER A 68 -18.14 -3.73 8.41
C SER A 68 -18.58 -4.15 9.82
N GLU A 69 -19.67 -4.92 9.91
CA GLU A 69 -20.17 -5.51 11.16
C GLU A 69 -19.27 -6.65 11.69
N LEU A 70 -18.30 -7.11 10.89
CA LEU A 70 -17.33 -8.11 11.31
C LEU A 70 -16.46 -7.62 12.48
N ALA A 71 -15.99 -8.57 13.28
CA ALA A 71 -15.05 -8.31 14.36
C ALA A 71 -13.79 -7.60 13.83
N TYR A 72 -13.23 -6.70 14.65
CA TYR A 72 -12.04 -5.92 14.30
C TYR A 72 -10.91 -6.78 13.75
N GLU A 73 -10.63 -7.91 14.41
CA GLU A 73 -9.50 -8.77 14.05
C GLU A 73 -9.68 -9.45 12.69
N ASP A 74 -10.92 -9.80 12.31
CA ASP A 74 -11.22 -10.35 10.99
C ASP A 74 -10.96 -9.32 9.89
N ARG A 75 -11.42 -8.08 10.11
CA ARG A 75 -11.20 -6.96 9.19
C ARG A 75 -9.72 -6.60 9.10
N ARG A 76 -9.00 -6.60 10.24
CA ARG A 76 -7.56 -6.35 10.29
C ARG A 76 -6.78 -7.40 9.49
N ARG A 77 -7.06 -8.69 9.70
CA ARG A 77 -6.42 -9.78 8.94
C ARG A 77 -6.67 -9.65 7.44
N ARG A 78 -7.91 -9.33 7.04
CA ARG A 78 -8.25 -9.13 5.63
C ARG A 78 -7.52 -7.95 5.01
N LEU A 79 -7.45 -6.82 5.72
CA LEU A 79 -6.72 -5.64 5.24
C LEU A 79 -5.22 -5.89 5.11
N VAL A 80 -4.61 -6.60 6.06
CA VAL A 80 -3.20 -7.00 5.99
C VAL A 80 -2.94 -7.89 4.77
N ALA A 81 -3.75 -8.94 4.57
CA ALA A 81 -3.63 -9.82 3.42
C ALA A 81 -3.79 -9.05 2.09
N PHE A 82 -4.74 -8.11 2.04
CA PHE A 82 -4.93 -7.27 0.87
C PHE A 82 -3.71 -6.36 0.59
N CYS A 83 -3.05 -5.83 1.62
CA CYS A 83 -1.79 -5.08 1.44
C CYS A 83 -0.68 -5.96 0.84
N GLU A 84 -0.58 -7.23 1.22
CA GLU A 84 0.38 -8.18 0.65
C GLU A 84 0.10 -8.46 -0.82
N GLU A 85 -1.18 -8.66 -1.18
CA GLU A 85 -1.63 -8.81 -2.56
C GLU A 85 -1.30 -7.58 -3.41
N LEU A 86 -1.53 -6.38 -2.89
CA LEU A 86 -1.18 -5.13 -3.56
C LEU A 86 0.34 -4.99 -3.76
N ALA A 87 1.16 -5.36 -2.77
CA ALA A 87 2.62 -5.32 -2.92
C ALA A 87 3.12 -6.28 -4.02
N GLN A 88 2.49 -7.45 -4.13
CA GLN A 88 2.77 -8.41 -5.19
C GLN A 88 2.33 -7.88 -6.56
N ALA A 89 1.12 -7.31 -6.64
CA ALA A 89 0.60 -6.72 -7.87
C ALA A 89 1.48 -5.57 -8.37
N TRP A 90 1.93 -4.69 -7.47
CA TRP A 90 2.87 -3.62 -7.79
C TRP A 90 4.22 -4.14 -8.29
N SER A 91 4.74 -5.23 -7.71
CA SER A 91 6.00 -5.83 -8.15
C SER A 91 5.90 -6.44 -9.56
N GLY A 92 4.70 -6.84 -9.99
CA GLY A 92 4.42 -7.38 -11.32
C GLY A 92 3.98 -6.34 -12.36
N PHE A 93 3.78 -5.08 -11.97
CA PHE A 93 3.29 -4.04 -12.87
C PHE A 93 4.45 -3.42 -13.69
N ASP A 94 4.72 -4.00 -14.86
CA ASP A 94 5.80 -3.53 -15.76
C ASP A 94 5.34 -2.35 -16.63
N MET A 95 5.28 -1.18 -16.01
CA MET A 95 5.06 0.10 -16.68
C MET A 95 6.21 1.06 -16.38
N ALA A 96 6.70 1.74 -17.41
CA ALA A 96 7.68 2.83 -17.27
C ALA A 96 7.04 4.17 -17.61
N GLY A 97 7.20 5.17 -16.73
CA GLY A 97 6.64 6.51 -16.93
C GLY A 97 6.97 7.47 -15.81
N HIS A 98 6.29 8.61 -15.77
CA HIS A 98 6.37 9.50 -14.61
C HIS A 98 5.77 8.80 -13.38
N PRO A 99 6.36 8.88 -12.17
CA PRO A 99 5.86 8.16 -10.99
C PRO A 99 4.36 8.37 -10.70
N LEU A 100 3.86 9.60 -10.90
CA LEU A 100 2.42 9.90 -10.73
C LEU A 100 1.55 9.23 -11.80
N GLU A 101 2.03 9.12 -13.03
CA GLU A 101 1.29 8.47 -14.12
C GLU A 101 1.27 6.95 -13.90
N VAL A 102 2.40 6.35 -13.53
CA VAL A 102 2.48 4.92 -13.16
C VAL A 102 1.54 4.62 -11.98
N GLY A 103 1.53 5.49 -10.96
CA GLY A 103 0.59 5.44 -9.83
C GLY A 103 -0.88 5.51 -10.25
N HIS A 104 -1.20 6.40 -11.18
CA HIS A 104 -2.55 6.54 -11.73
C HIS A 104 -2.97 5.30 -12.53
N GLU A 105 -2.12 4.83 -13.44
CA GLU A 105 -2.43 3.65 -14.27
C GLU A 105 -2.61 2.39 -13.43
N PHE A 106 -1.82 2.19 -12.37
CA PHE A 106 -2.05 1.09 -11.45
C PHE A 106 -3.45 1.16 -10.80
N GLN A 107 -3.87 2.36 -10.37
CA GLN A 107 -5.19 2.57 -9.77
C GLN A 107 -6.35 2.35 -10.74
N VAL A 108 -6.15 2.62 -12.03
CA VAL A 108 -7.20 2.46 -13.06
C VAL A 108 -7.23 1.04 -13.63
N GLN A 109 -6.07 0.41 -13.84
CA GLN A 109 -5.96 -0.85 -14.57
C GLN A 109 -5.88 -2.08 -13.66
N VAL A 110 -5.23 -1.97 -12.50
CA VAL A 110 -4.91 -3.12 -11.64
C VAL A 110 -5.75 -3.14 -10.38
N LEU A 111 -5.82 -2.01 -9.67
CA LEU A 111 -6.51 -1.91 -8.38
C LEU A 111 -7.99 -2.35 -8.42
N PRO A 112 -8.80 -2.04 -9.46
CA PRO A 112 -10.21 -2.46 -9.48
C PRO A 112 -10.37 -3.97 -9.48
N GLU A 113 -9.49 -4.70 -10.18
CA GLU A 113 -9.49 -6.16 -10.18
C GLU A 113 -9.12 -6.75 -8.82
N GLN A 114 -8.14 -6.14 -8.13
CA GLN A 114 -7.75 -6.54 -6.79
C GLN A 114 -8.89 -6.32 -5.79
N LEU A 115 -9.57 -5.17 -5.87
CA LEU A 115 -10.70 -4.84 -5.01
C LEU A 115 -11.89 -5.79 -5.19
N ARG A 116 -12.12 -6.33 -6.39
CA ARG A 116 -13.18 -7.34 -6.62
C ARG A 116 -12.88 -8.70 -5.99
N ARG A 117 -11.62 -8.99 -5.68
CA ARG A 117 -11.16 -10.24 -5.05
C ARG A 117 -11.03 -10.10 -3.52
N ALA A 118 -10.95 -8.85 -3.04
CA ALA A 118 -10.78 -8.45 -1.65
C ALA A 118 -12.06 -8.55 -0.82
#